data_AF-A0A2S6PPF4-F1
#
_entry.id   AF-A0A2S6PPF4-F1
#
_cell.length_a   1.000
_cell.length_b   1.000
_cell.length_c   1.000
_cell.angle_alpha   90.00
_cell.angle_beta   90.00
_cell.angle_gamma   90.00
#
_symmetry.space_group_name_H-M   'P 1'
#
loop_
_entity.id
_entity.type
_entity.pdbx_description
1 polymer ?
#
loop_
_entity_poly.entity_id
_entity_poly.type
_entity_poly.pdbx_seq_one_letter_code
_entity_poly.pdbx_strand_id
1 'polypeptide(L)'
;MWKWRLTAAGMNLLLGIPGVVPMFLVWYYLSNGPLADVGWTSREPTENDGMTLWLVIVVPVVAVFGIIWWLANDWVRPRASLSPGTYWTAGVLLALWPVWAAAVGSV
;
A
#
# COMPACT_ATOMS: atom_id res chain seq x y z
N MET A 1 -12.47 -1.12 25.31
CA MET A 1 -11.59 -0.36 24.40
C MET A 1 -10.57 -1.24 23.68
N TRP A 2 -9.94 -2.21 24.37
CA TRP A 2 -9.00 -3.17 23.76
C TRP A 2 -9.53 -3.89 22.50
N LYS A 3 -10.79 -4.34 22.52
CA LYS A 3 -11.42 -4.98 21.36
C LYS A 3 -11.33 -4.15 20.07
N TRP A 4 -11.54 -2.83 20.15
CA TRP A 4 -11.48 -1.96 18.98
C TRP A 4 -10.06 -1.73 18.48
N ARG A 5 -9.06 -1.77 19.37
CA ARG A 5 -7.64 -1.74 18.99
C ARG A 5 -7.25 -3.03 18.26
N LEU A 6 -7.72 -4.19 18.75
CA LEU A 6 -7.54 -5.46 18.05
C LEU A 6 -8.27 -5.49 16.71
N THR A 7 -9.50 -4.96 16.64
CA THR A 7 -10.23 -4.81 15.38
C THR A 7 -9.46 -3.94 14.39
N ALA A 8 -8.95 -2.78 14.83
CA ALA A 8 -8.13 -1.91 13.99
C ALA A 8 -6.87 -2.63 13.49
N ALA A 9 -6.20 -3.38 14.36
CA ALA A 9 -4.99 -4.10 14.00
C ALA A 9 -5.26 -5.23 12.99
N GLY A 10 -6.24 -6.09 13.28
CA GLY A 10 -6.64 -7.17 12.38
C GLY A 10 -7.16 -6.65 11.04
N MET A 11 -7.96 -5.58 11.05
CA MET A 11 -8.45 -4.94 9.82
C MET A 11 -7.30 -4.40 8.97
N ASN A 12 -6.33 -3.68 9.54
CA ASN A 12 -5.20 -3.15 8.77
C ASN A 12 -4.29 -4.27 8.23
N LEU A 13 -4.06 -5.33 9.00
CA LEU A 13 -3.34 -6.51 8.52
C LEU A 13 -4.07 -7.21 7.36
N LEU A 14 -5.39 -7.39 7.48
CA LEU A 14 -6.21 -8.01 6.43
C LEU A 14 -6.27 -7.16 5.17
N LEU A 15 -6.37 -5.83 5.30
CA LEU A 15 -6.30 -4.89 4.17
C LEU A 15 -4.90 -4.84 3.56
N GLY A 16 -3.84 -5.11 4.33
CA GLY A 16 -2.48 -5.18 3.81
C GLY A 16 -2.26 -6.33 2.82
N ILE A 17 -3.02 -7.43 2.92
CA ILE A 17 -2.93 -8.57 2.00
C ILE A 17 -3.25 -8.16 0.55
N PRO A 18 -4.44 -7.61 0.23
CA PRO A 18 -4.70 -7.06 -1.10
C PRO A 18 -3.85 -5.81 -1.37
N GLY A 19 -3.38 -5.11 -0.33
CA GLY A 19 -2.44 -3.98 -0.42
C GLY A 19 -1.09 -4.30 -1.06
N VAL A 20 -0.70 -5.58 -1.16
CA VAL A 20 0.48 -6.01 -1.91
C VAL A 20 0.40 -5.58 -3.37
N VAL A 21 -0.79 -5.66 -3.99
CA VAL A 21 -0.99 -5.32 -5.42
C VAL A 21 -0.74 -3.84 -5.72
N PRO A 22 -1.40 -2.85 -5.06
CA PRO A 22 -1.12 -1.44 -5.32
C PRO A 22 0.32 -1.07 -4.98
N MET A 23 0.92 -1.66 -3.94
CA MET A 23 2.32 -1.40 -3.60
C MET A 23 3.29 -1.95 -4.66
N PHE A 24 3.02 -3.15 -5.18
CA PHE A 24 3.76 -3.71 -6.31
C PHE A 24 3.63 -2.83 -7.55
N LEU A 25 2.43 -2.35 -7.88
CA LEU A 25 2.22 -1.46 -9.04
C LEU A 25 2.97 -0.14 -8.90
N VAL A 26 2.98 0.45 -7.71
CA VAL A 26 3.78 1.66 -7.43
C VAL A 26 5.26 1.37 -7.62
N TRP A 27 5.77 0.27 -7.04
CA TRP A 27 7.17 -0.12 -7.21
C TRP A 27 7.52 -0.36 -8.68
N TYR A 28 6.68 -1.12 -9.40
CA TYR A 28 6.86 -1.45 -10.81
C TYR A 28 6.95 -0.19 -11.69
N TYR A 29 6.03 0.75 -11.50
CA TYR A 29 6.04 2.03 -12.22
C TYR A 29 7.32 2.83 -11.92
N LEU A 30 7.70 2.91 -10.65
CA LEU A 30 8.90 3.66 -10.26
C LEU A 30 10.17 3.00 -10.82
N SER A 31 10.31 1.69 -10.69
CA SER A 31 11.49 0.92 -11.11
C SER A 31 11.67 0.87 -12.61
N ASN A 32 10.59 0.89 -13.40
CA ASN A 32 10.67 0.89 -14.86
C ASN A 32 10.60 2.31 -15.47
N GLY A 33 10.32 3.33 -14.65
CA GLY A 33 10.19 4.71 -15.09
C GLY A 33 11.24 5.62 -14.48
N PRO A 34 10.85 6.50 -13.55
CA PRO A 34 11.70 7.58 -13.07
C PRO A 34 12.98 7.07 -12.40
N LEU A 35 12.95 5.92 -11.72
CA LEU A 35 14.16 5.37 -11.09
C LEU A 35 15.13 4.80 -12.15
N ALA A 36 14.60 4.26 -13.25
CA ALA A 36 15.43 3.81 -14.35
C ALA A 36 16.01 4.98 -15.16
N ASP A 37 15.25 6.07 -15.32
CA ASP A 37 15.72 7.29 -15.99
C ASP A 37 16.92 7.93 -15.28
N VAL A 38 16.99 7.82 -13.95
CA VAL A 38 18.14 8.28 -13.15
C VAL A 38 19.20 7.20 -12.92
N GLY A 39 19.04 6.02 -13.53
CA GLY A 39 20.00 4.91 -13.47
C GLY A 39 20.06 4.16 -12.14
N TRP A 40 19.04 4.28 -11.27
CA TRP A 40 18.96 3.51 -10.02
C TRP A 40 18.43 2.09 -10.23
N THR A 41 17.67 1.87 -11.31
CA THR A 41 17.09 0.59 -11.69
C THR A 41 17.24 0.36 -13.20
N SER A 42 17.00 -0.88 -13.64
CA SER A 42 16.95 -1.22 -15.06
C SER A 42 15.50 -1.42 -15.50
N ARG A 43 15.15 -0.90 -16.67
CA ARG A 43 13.84 -1.17 -17.28
C ARG A 43 13.74 -2.63 -17.71
N GLU A 44 12.55 -3.20 -17.55
CA GLU A 44 12.22 -4.51 -18.08
C GLU A 44 12.25 -4.48 -19.63
N PRO A 45 12.93 -5.43 -20.30
CA PRO A 45 13.04 -5.43 -21.76
C PRO A 45 11.72 -5.63 -22.51
N THR A 46 10.68 -6.12 -21.84
CA THR A 46 9.35 -6.33 -22.43
C THR A 46 8.47 -5.08 -22.42
N GLU A 47 8.93 -4.00 -21.77
CA GLU A 47 8.16 -2.80 -21.55
C GLU A 47 8.40 -1.78 -22.67
N ASN A 48 7.50 -1.80 -23.66
CA ASN A 48 7.65 -1.05 -24.92
C ASN A 48 6.70 0.14 -25.05
N ASP A 49 5.63 0.19 -24.26
CA ASP A 49 4.55 1.18 -24.39
C ASP A 49 4.78 2.45 -23.54
N GLY A 50 5.84 2.43 -22.73
CA GLY A 50 6.24 3.54 -21.88
C GLY A 50 5.43 3.64 -20.58
N MET A 51 6.07 4.16 -19.54
CA MET A 51 5.50 4.20 -18.19
C MET A 51 4.27 5.09 -18.04
N THR A 52 4.10 6.11 -18.88
CA THR A 52 2.94 7.00 -18.78
C THR A 52 1.62 6.24 -18.95
N LEU A 53 1.57 5.21 -19.81
CA LEU A 53 0.35 4.43 -20.02
C LEU A 53 -0.04 3.63 -18.76
N TRP A 54 0.95 3.16 -17.99
CA TRP A 54 0.71 2.45 -16.72
C TRP A 54 -0.04 3.29 -15.69
N LEU A 55 -0.01 4.63 -15.75
CA LEU A 55 -0.76 5.49 -14.83
C LEU A 55 -2.27 5.26 -14.93
N VAL A 56 -2.78 4.83 -16.08
CA VAL A 56 -4.20 4.45 -16.28
C VAL A 56 -4.59 3.25 -15.40
N ILE A 57 -3.62 2.43 -14.99
CA ILE A 57 -3.83 1.27 -14.10
C ILE A 57 -3.43 1.61 -12.66
N VAL A 58 -2.23 2.17 -12.47
CA VAL A 58 -1.66 2.46 -11.15
C VAL A 58 -2.56 3.42 -10.37
N VAL A 59 -2.96 4.53 -10.98
CA VAL A 59 -3.74 5.58 -10.31
C VAL A 59 -5.08 5.05 -9.80
N PRO A 60 -5.96 4.42 -10.61
CA PRO A 60 -7.24 3.95 -10.09
C PRO A 60 -7.08 2.82 -9.07
N VAL A 61 -6.14 1.88 -9.26
CA VAL A 61 -5.95 0.78 -8.29
C VAL A 61 -5.50 1.32 -6.94
N VAL A 62 -4.51 2.23 -6.93
CA VAL A 62 -4.03 2.86 -5.69
C VAL A 62 -5.10 3.75 -5.06
N ALA A 63 -5.84 4.52 -5.87
CA ALA A 63 -6.90 5.39 -5.37
C ALA A 63 -8.04 4.59 -4.73
N VAL A 64 -8.54 3.55 -5.41
CA VAL A 64 -9.60 2.68 -4.88
C VAL A 64 -9.16 2.01 -3.59
N PHE A 65 -7.94 1.46 -3.56
CA PHE A 65 -7.40 0.85 -2.34
C PHE A 65 -7.29 1.88 -1.20
N GLY A 66 -6.72 3.05 -1.47
CA GLY A 66 -6.55 4.12 -0.48
C GLY A 66 -7.89 4.60 0.08
N ILE A 67 -8.92 4.74 -0.75
CA ILE A 67 -10.28 5.12 -0.33
C ILE A 67 -10.89 4.03 0.56
N ILE A 68 -10.82 2.76 0.16
CA ILE A 68 -11.33 1.63 0.96
C ILE A 68 -10.63 1.59 2.33
N TRP A 69 -9.30 1.68 2.32
CA TRP A 69 -8.50 1.67 3.53
C TRP A 69 -8.81 2.85 4.45
N TRP A 70 -8.97 4.05 3.87
CA TRP A 70 -9.30 5.27 4.62
C TRP A 70 -10.69 5.18 5.24
N LEU A 71 -11.71 4.77 4.49
CA LEU A 71 -13.09 4.63 4.99
C LEU A 71 -13.19 3.57 6.10
N ALA A 72 -12.50 2.44 5.94
CA ALA A 72 -12.45 1.40 6.98
C ALA A 72 -11.82 1.94 8.28
N ASN A 73 -10.72 2.69 8.15
CA ASN A 73 -10.04 3.31 9.29
C ASN A 73 -10.82 4.46 9.92
N ASP A 74 -11.50 5.29 9.13
CA ASP A 74 -12.33 6.38 9.64
C ASP A 74 -13.51 5.84 10.48
N TRP A 75 -14.08 4.70 10.08
CA TRP A 75 -15.11 4.02 10.87
C TRP A 75 -14.56 3.47 12.20
N VAL A 76 -13.37 2.85 12.21
CA VAL A 76 -12.83 2.24 13.45
C VAL A 76 -12.16 3.26 14.39
N ARG A 77 -11.53 4.32 13.86
CA ARG A 77 -10.72 5.30 14.62
C ARG A 77 -11.41 5.85 15.87
N PRO A 78 -12.65 6.38 15.81
CA PRO A 78 -13.30 6.98 16.98
C PRO A 78 -13.52 5.98 18.12
N ARG A 79 -13.58 4.67 17.80
CA ARG A 79 -13.87 3.59 18.74
C ARG A 79 -12.59 3.05 19.42
N ALA A 80 -11.43 3.25 18.81
CA ALA A 80 -10.14 2.74 19.27
C ALA A 80 -9.52 3.57 20.40
N SER A 81 -10.01 4.78 20.69
CA SER A 81 -9.54 5.67 21.77
C SER A 81 -8.01 5.91 21.74
N LEU A 82 -7.47 6.12 20.54
CA LEU A 82 -6.07 6.47 20.30
C LEU A 82 -5.99 7.91 19.80
N SER A 83 -4.85 8.56 20.02
CA SER A 83 -4.58 9.85 19.36
C SER A 83 -4.61 9.64 17.84
N PRO A 84 -5.06 10.64 17.05
CA PRO A 84 -5.13 10.51 15.60
C PRO A 84 -3.80 10.10 14.98
N GLY A 85 -2.68 10.73 15.40
CA GLY A 85 -1.35 10.42 14.90
C GLY A 85 -0.96 8.96 15.15
N THR A 86 -1.07 8.48 16.39
CA THR A 86 -0.75 7.09 16.73
C THR A 86 -1.63 6.10 15.97
N TYR A 87 -2.93 6.39 15.82
CA TYR A 87 -3.86 5.52 15.12
C TYR A 87 -3.48 5.36 13.64
N TRP A 88 -3.27 6.48 12.93
CA TRP A 88 -2.96 6.46 11.50
C TRP A 88 -1.58 5.87 11.23
N THR A 89 -0.56 6.22 12.01
CA THR A 89 0.79 5.63 11.87
C THR A 89 0.75 4.12 12.10
N ALA A 90 0.07 3.64 13.15
CA ALA A 90 -0.06 2.20 13.40
C ALA A 90 -0.84 1.51 12.26
N GLY A 91 -1.91 2.14 11.75
CA GLY A 91 -2.68 1.61 10.62
C GLY A 91 -1.82 1.44 9.36
N VAL A 92 -1.00 2.44 9.02
CA VAL A 92 -0.06 2.36 7.88
C VAL A 92 0.96 1.25 8.09
N LEU A 93 1.62 1.20 9.26
CA LEU A 93 2.63 0.18 9.54
C LEU A 93 2.04 -1.24 9.46
N LEU A 94 0.83 -1.44 9.98
CA LEU A 94 0.16 -2.73 9.94
C LEU A 94 -0.32 -3.10 8.53
N ALA A 95 -0.78 -2.13 7.74
CA ALA A 95 -1.14 -2.37 6.33
C ALA A 95 0.08 -2.65 5.45
N LEU A 96 1.25 -2.09 5.78
CA LEU A 96 2.51 -2.37 5.08
C LEU A 96 3.16 -3.68 5.50
N TRP A 97 2.77 -4.26 6.64
CA TRP A 97 3.40 -5.48 7.15
C TRP A 97 3.30 -6.67 6.17
N PRO A 98 2.12 -7.01 5.60
CA PRO A 98 2.05 -8.08 4.59
C PRO A 98 2.87 -7.80 3.34
N VAL A 99 3.01 -6.53 2.96
CA VAL A 99 3.84 -6.10 1.82
C VAL A 99 5.31 -6.39 2.10
N TRP A 100 5.79 -6.02 3.29
CA TRP A 100 7.15 -6.32 3.72
C TRP A 100 7.40 -7.83 3.80
N ALA A 101 6.45 -8.59 4.37
CA ALA A 101 6.54 -10.05 4.45
C ALA A 101 6.60 -10.71 3.07
N ALA A 102 5.79 -10.25 2.11
CA ALA A 102 5.81 -10.74 0.74
C ALA A 102 7.15 -10.43 0.04
N ALA A 103 7.67 -9.21 0.22
CA ALA A 103 8.93 -8.78 -0.38
C ALA A 103 10.15 -9.54 0.18
N VAL A 104 10.18 -9.83 1.49
CA VAL A 104 11.29 -10.59 2.12
C VAL A 104 11.16 -12.09 1.82
N GLY A 105 9.96 -12.63 1.73
CA GLY A 105 9.73 -14.04 1.41
C GLY A 105 9.98 -14.41 -0.05
N SER A 106 10.14 -13.44 -0.94
CA SER A 106 10.45 -13.63 -2.36
C SER A 106 11.95 -13.61 -2.69
N VAL A 107 12.82 -13.46 -1.69
CA VAL A 107 14.30 -13.48 -1.81
C VAL A 107 14.82 -14.88 -1.50
#